data_AF-A0A1F3TUJ4-F1
#
_entry.id   AF-A0A1F3TUJ4-F1
#
_cell.length_a   1.000
_cell.length_b   1.000
_cell.length_c   1.000
_cell.angle_alpha   90.00
_cell.angle_beta   90.00
_cell.angle_gamma   90.00
#
_symmetry.space_group_name_H-M   'P 1'
#
loop_
_entity.id
_entity.type
_entity.pdbx_description
1 polymer ?
#
loop_
_entity_poly.entity_id
_entity_poly.type
_entity_poly.pdbx_seq_one_letter_code
_entity_poly.pdbx_strand_id
1 'polypeptide(L)'
;MKTQITLALLAASLILSSCATNKNKAEKIDTKVENGTALNAETTLGIKDGNMVVQRKVEMNEELRKIQYEVYELEDRVYGNRKYGSLGLYGVLRECKLQLSDPRNGGDGKMMWTEPIERITDKEDELKIGLDENKKLVGVTEEFLHDRIVRFKGYKNLLNKRQDEYEEKTAICKTELNARKGKTVQ
;
A
#
# COMPACT_ATOMS: atom_id res chain seq x y z
N MET A 1 -16.44 34.92 47.61
CA MET A 1 -15.31 35.29 46.72
C MET A 1 -14.15 34.30 46.74
N LYS A 2 -13.68 33.80 47.90
CA LYS A 2 -12.54 32.85 47.96
C LYS A 2 -12.78 31.50 47.25
N THR A 3 -14.02 31.00 47.24
CA THR A 3 -14.40 29.72 46.59
C THR A 3 -14.51 29.78 45.07
N GLN A 4 -14.66 30.96 44.47
CA GLN A 4 -14.66 31.09 43.00
C GLN A 4 -13.25 31.24 42.42
N ILE A 5 -12.29 31.75 43.22
CA ILE A 5 -10.88 31.88 42.81
C ILE A 5 -10.20 30.50 42.78
N THR A 6 -10.54 29.60 43.70
CA THR A 6 -10.00 28.22 43.71
C THR A 6 -10.52 27.37 42.56
N LEU A 7 -11.76 27.57 42.11
CA LEU A 7 -12.32 26.83 40.97
C LEU A 7 -11.71 27.29 39.63
N ALA A 8 -11.41 28.58 39.49
CA ALA A 8 -10.74 29.14 38.32
C ALA A 8 -9.26 28.68 38.21
N LEU A 9 -8.56 28.54 39.34
CA LEU A 9 -7.17 28.03 39.35
C LEU A 9 -7.09 26.53 39.00
N LEU A 10 -8.09 25.73 39.36
CA LEU A 10 -8.14 24.30 39.04
C LEU A 10 -8.51 24.03 37.57
N ALA A 11 -9.28 24.93 36.94
CA ALA A 11 -9.60 24.85 35.52
C ALA A 11 -8.42 25.26 34.61
N ALA A 12 -7.55 26.16 35.09
CA ALA A 12 -6.38 26.62 34.34
C ALA A 12 -5.25 25.56 34.27
N SER A 13 -5.17 24.61 35.21
CA SER A 13 -4.13 23.57 35.22
C SER A 13 -4.42 22.40 34.27
N LEU A 14 -5.66 22.23 33.82
CA LEU A 14 -6.06 21.18 32.85
C LEU A 14 -5.79 21.57 31.38
N ILE A 15 -5.43 22.83 31.11
CA ILE A 15 -5.18 23.32 29.74
C ILE A 15 -3.72 23.10 29.30
N LEU A 16 -2.79 22.83 30.25
CA LEU A 16 -1.36 22.72 29.96
C LEU A 16 -0.88 21.30 29.61
N SER A 17 -1.74 20.28 29.65
CA SER A 17 -1.39 18.90 29.29
C SER A 17 -1.75 18.49 27.86
N SER A 18 -2.27 19.42 27.03
CA SER A 18 -2.53 19.17 25.60
C SER A 18 -1.36 19.60 24.71
N CYS A 19 -0.13 19.33 25.14
CA CYS A 19 1.01 19.37 24.23
C CYS A 19 0.82 18.24 23.22
N ALA A 20 0.42 18.61 22.00
CA ALA A 20 0.33 17.72 20.86
C ALA A 20 1.65 16.97 20.68
N THR A 21 1.69 15.72 21.14
CA THR A 21 2.78 14.80 20.82
C THR A 21 2.73 14.57 19.31
N ASN A 22 3.63 15.22 18.58
CA ASN A 22 3.76 15.02 17.15
C ASN A 22 4.23 13.57 16.92
N LYS A 23 3.31 12.71 16.46
CA LYS A 23 3.55 11.29 16.15
C LYS A 23 4.70 11.07 15.15
N ASN A 24 4.98 12.08 14.32
CA ASN A 24 5.99 12.01 13.26
C ASN A 24 7.36 12.56 13.67
N LYS A 25 7.56 12.87 14.96
CA LYS A 25 8.86 13.30 15.48
C LYS A 25 9.84 12.12 15.52
N ALA A 26 11.02 12.29 14.92
CA ALA A 26 12.07 11.27 14.96
C ALA A 26 12.56 11.06 16.40
N GLU A 27 12.49 9.81 16.89
CA GLU A 27 13.02 9.42 18.19
C GLU A 27 14.46 8.92 18.09
N LYS A 28 15.24 9.11 19.15
CA LYS A 28 16.60 8.55 19.23
C LYS A 28 16.48 7.07 19.54
N ILE A 29 16.87 6.23 18.59
CA ILE A 29 16.92 4.77 18.77
C ILE A 29 18.35 4.37 19.11
N ASP A 30 18.53 3.65 20.23
CA ASP A 30 19.84 3.06 20.55
C ASP A 30 20.09 1.83 19.66
N THR A 31 21.09 1.97 18.80
CA THR A 31 21.50 0.96 17.81
C THR A 31 22.66 0.09 18.30
N LYS A 32 23.11 0.23 19.54
CA LYS A 32 24.19 -0.61 20.08
C LYS A 32 23.68 -2.05 20.30
N VAL A 33 24.49 -3.00 19.84
CA VAL A 33 24.28 -4.44 20.01
C VAL A 33 25.57 -5.03 20.60
N GLU A 34 25.44 -5.81 21.67
CA GLU A 34 26.56 -6.50 22.29
C GLU A 34 26.95 -7.73 21.47
N ASN A 35 28.24 -8.03 21.39
CA ASN A 35 28.79 -9.16 20.61
C ASN A 35 28.29 -9.19 19.14
N GLY A 36 28.12 -8.00 18.55
CA GLY A 36 27.57 -7.84 17.20
C GLY A 36 28.49 -8.44 16.12
N THR A 37 27.95 -9.37 15.35
CA THR A 37 28.57 -9.86 14.11
C THR A 37 27.82 -9.28 12.92
N ALA A 38 28.53 -8.58 12.03
CA ALA A 38 27.96 -8.11 10.78
C ALA A 38 27.74 -9.31 9.84
N LEU A 39 26.49 -9.53 9.42
CA LEU A 39 26.16 -10.55 8.42
C LEU A 39 26.36 -9.98 7.01
N ASN A 40 26.04 -8.70 6.81
CA ASN A 40 26.28 -7.94 5.59
C ASN A 40 26.34 -6.43 5.89
N ALA A 41 26.39 -5.58 4.85
CA ALA A 41 26.51 -4.13 4.98
C ALA A 41 25.36 -3.45 5.76
N GLU A 42 24.18 -4.08 5.83
CA GLU A 42 22.97 -3.49 6.42
C GLU A 42 22.43 -4.27 7.62
N THR A 43 22.93 -5.48 7.86
CA THR A 43 22.39 -6.44 8.83
C THR A 43 23.45 -6.86 9.84
N THR A 44 23.14 -6.67 11.12
CA THR A 44 23.97 -7.09 12.24
C THR A 44 23.18 -8.02 13.14
N LEU A 45 23.77 -9.16 13.50
CA LEU A 45 23.25 -10.07 14.52
C LEU A 45 24.02 -9.80 15.83
N GLY A 46 23.32 -9.65 16.95
CA GLY A 46 23.96 -9.44 18.24
C GLY A 46 23.01 -9.71 19.40
N ILE A 47 23.42 -9.32 20.60
CA ILE A 47 22.62 -9.44 21.82
C ILE A 47 22.20 -8.02 22.25
N LYS A 48 20.91 -7.85 22.54
CA LYS A 48 20.36 -6.62 23.12
C LYS A 48 19.43 -7.01 24.26
N ASP A 49 19.67 -6.45 25.44
CA ASP A 49 18.90 -6.75 26.66
C ASP A 49 18.80 -8.26 26.96
N GLY A 50 19.91 -8.99 26.79
CA GLY A 50 19.99 -10.44 27.02
C GLY A 50 19.34 -11.31 25.93
N ASN A 51 18.72 -10.72 24.91
CA ASN A 51 18.08 -11.44 23.81
C ASN A 51 18.90 -11.35 22.52
N MET A 52 18.96 -12.44 21.74
CA MET A 52 19.52 -12.38 20.39
C MET A 52 18.60 -11.54 19.50
N VAL A 53 19.15 -10.51 18.88
CA VAL A 53 18.44 -9.62 17.97
C VAL A 53 19.17 -9.52 16.63
N VAL A 54 18.38 -9.52 15.55
CA VAL A 54 18.86 -9.13 14.22
C VAL A 54 18.42 -7.70 13.97
N GLN A 55 19.38 -6.81 13.77
CA GLN A 55 19.12 -5.41 13.48
C GLN A 55 19.47 -5.12 12.02
N ARG A 56 18.49 -4.58 11.29
CA ARG A 56 18.65 -4.10 9.91
C ARG A 56 18.57 -2.58 9.89
N LYS A 57 19.62 -1.91 9.41
CA LYS A 57 19.65 -0.46 9.24
C LYS A 57 19.39 -0.12 7.78
N VAL A 58 18.35 0.64 7.51
CA VAL A 58 17.94 1.03 6.15
C VAL A 58 17.73 2.53 6.10
N GLU A 59 18.16 3.15 5.00
CA GLU A 59 17.79 4.53 4.71
C GLU A 59 16.31 4.60 4.31
N MET A 60 15.53 5.43 5.02
CA MET A 60 14.08 5.49 4.83
C MET A 60 13.65 6.01 3.46
N ASN A 61 14.50 6.78 2.79
CA ASN A 61 14.26 7.19 1.41
C ASN A 61 14.38 6.00 0.44
N GLU A 62 15.35 5.11 0.65
CA GLU A 62 15.51 3.89 -0.17
C GLU A 62 14.39 2.89 0.11
N GLU A 63 14.00 2.71 1.38
CA GLU A 63 12.86 1.86 1.74
C GLU A 63 11.56 2.38 1.09
N LEU A 64 11.33 3.70 1.09
CA LEU A 64 10.20 4.30 0.41
C LEU A 64 10.24 3.99 -1.10
N ARG A 65 11.37 4.25 -1.77
CA ARG A 65 11.52 3.96 -3.22
C ARG A 65 11.25 2.49 -3.53
N LYS A 66 11.81 1.58 -2.72
CA LYS A 66 11.59 0.14 -2.87
C LYS A 66 10.11 -0.21 -2.79
N ILE A 67 9.40 0.26 -1.76
CA ILE A 67 7.97 -0.04 -1.60
C ILE A 67 7.15 0.59 -2.75
N GLN A 68 7.50 1.80 -3.20
CA GLN A 68 6.85 2.41 -4.36
C GLN A 68 6.96 1.52 -5.61
N TYR A 69 8.16 1.05 -5.94
CA TYR A 69 8.35 0.14 -7.07
C TYR A 69 7.56 -1.15 -6.90
N GLU A 70 7.61 -1.78 -5.72
CA GLU A 70 6.83 -2.99 -5.44
C GLU A 70 5.32 -2.77 -5.61
N VAL A 71 4.79 -1.62 -5.18
CA VAL A 71 3.37 -1.26 -5.34
C VAL A 71 3.03 -1.07 -6.81
N TYR A 72 3.85 -0.37 -7.58
CA TYR A 72 3.61 -0.15 -9.01
C TYR A 72 3.67 -1.44 -9.81
N GLU A 73 4.66 -2.29 -9.56
CA GLU A 73 4.77 -3.61 -10.20
C GLU A 73 3.57 -4.50 -9.86
N LEU A 74 3.12 -4.47 -8.60
CA LEU A 74 1.98 -5.25 -8.16
C LEU A 74 0.67 -4.74 -8.77
N GLU A 75 0.49 -3.42 -8.86
CA GLU A 75 -0.68 -2.84 -9.52
C GLU A 75 -0.72 -3.20 -11.01
N ASP A 76 0.41 -3.15 -11.70
CA ASP A 76 0.54 -3.57 -13.10
C ASP A 76 0.25 -5.06 -13.28
N ARG A 77 0.63 -5.91 -12.32
CA ARG A 77 0.27 -7.34 -12.33
C ARG A 77 -1.23 -7.55 -12.13
N VAL A 78 -1.83 -6.85 -11.17
CA VAL A 78 -3.25 -7.01 -10.79
C VAL A 78 -4.16 -6.46 -11.88
N TYR A 79 -3.96 -5.21 -12.31
CA TYR A 79 -4.86 -4.49 -13.22
C TYR A 79 -4.35 -4.34 -14.64
N GLY A 80 -3.11 -4.75 -14.92
CA GLY A 80 -2.47 -4.57 -16.21
C GLY A 80 -1.87 -3.18 -16.37
N ASN A 81 -1.21 -2.97 -17.50
CA ASN A 81 -0.60 -1.71 -17.85
C ASN A 81 -0.99 -1.32 -19.29
N ARG A 82 -1.66 -0.18 -19.45
CA ARG A 82 -2.11 0.30 -20.76
C ARG A 82 -0.96 0.64 -21.71
N LYS A 83 0.13 1.21 -21.17
CA LYS A 83 1.32 1.61 -21.95
C LYS A 83 2.05 0.41 -22.52
N TYR A 84 2.13 -0.69 -21.75
CA TYR A 84 2.83 -1.91 -22.15
C TYR A 84 1.91 -3.03 -22.67
N GLY A 85 0.61 -2.78 -22.78
CA GLY A 85 -0.37 -3.73 -23.30
C GLY A 85 -0.65 -4.95 -22.41
N SER A 86 -0.23 -4.90 -21.14
CA SER A 86 -0.55 -5.98 -20.18
C SER A 86 -2.00 -5.88 -19.75
N LEU A 87 -2.72 -7.00 -19.82
CA LEU A 87 -4.09 -7.13 -19.32
C LEU A 87 -4.15 -7.29 -17.79
N GLY A 88 -3.04 -7.72 -17.17
CA GLY A 88 -3.01 -8.13 -15.77
C GLY A 88 -3.97 -9.28 -15.45
N LEU A 89 -4.05 -9.65 -14.17
CA LEU A 89 -4.96 -10.69 -13.68
C LEU A 89 -6.43 -10.30 -13.92
N TYR A 90 -6.77 -9.03 -13.70
CA TYR A 90 -8.12 -8.52 -13.95
C TYR A 90 -8.55 -8.71 -15.41
N GLY A 91 -7.69 -8.35 -16.37
CA GLY A 91 -8.03 -8.51 -17.79
C GLY A 91 -8.10 -9.97 -18.21
N VAL A 92 -7.26 -10.84 -17.65
CA VAL A 92 -7.36 -12.30 -17.86
C VAL A 92 -8.68 -12.86 -17.32
N LEU A 93 -9.09 -12.44 -16.12
CA LEU A 93 -10.38 -12.82 -15.55
C LEU A 93 -11.54 -12.33 -16.42
N ARG A 94 -11.51 -11.08 -16.85
CA ARG A 94 -12.54 -10.49 -17.72
C ARG A 94 -12.65 -11.26 -19.03
N GLU A 95 -11.54 -11.58 -19.67
CA GLU A 95 -11.51 -12.39 -20.89
C GLU A 95 -12.11 -13.77 -20.66
N CYS A 96 -11.75 -14.44 -19.56
CA CYS A 96 -12.31 -15.73 -19.22
C CYS A 96 -13.84 -15.67 -19.02
N LYS A 97 -14.34 -14.64 -18.33
CA LYS A 97 -15.79 -14.41 -18.16
C LYS A 97 -16.50 -14.16 -19.50
N LEU A 98 -15.88 -13.42 -20.41
CA LEU A 98 -16.40 -13.24 -21.77
C LEU A 98 -16.52 -14.58 -22.50
N GLN A 99 -15.49 -15.43 -22.40
CA GLN A 99 -15.51 -16.77 -22.99
C GLN A 99 -16.57 -17.68 -22.36
N LEU A 100 -16.83 -17.58 -21.06
CA LEU A 100 -17.92 -18.30 -20.40
C LEU A 100 -19.30 -17.87 -20.88
N SER A 101 -19.48 -16.58 -21.16
CA SER A 101 -20.75 -16.04 -21.71
C SER A 101 -20.93 -16.30 -23.20
N ASP A 102 -19.86 -16.63 -23.93
CA ASP A 102 -19.91 -16.85 -25.37
C ASP A 102 -20.81 -18.06 -25.72
N PRO A 103 -21.84 -17.89 -26.58
CA PRO A 103 -22.69 -19.00 -27.03
C PRO A 103 -21.91 -20.17 -27.63
N ARG A 104 -20.74 -19.92 -28.25
CA ARG A 104 -19.86 -20.97 -28.80
C ARG A 104 -19.32 -21.92 -27.73
N ASN A 105 -19.25 -21.47 -26.48
CA ASN A 105 -18.83 -22.27 -25.33
C ASN A 105 -20.04 -22.70 -24.46
N GLY A 106 -21.27 -22.63 -24.98
CA GLY A 106 -22.49 -22.93 -24.23
C GLY A 106 -22.89 -21.83 -23.23
N GLY A 107 -22.47 -20.59 -23.46
CA GLY A 107 -22.92 -19.41 -22.71
C GLY A 107 -24.24 -18.83 -23.21
N ASP A 108 -24.77 -17.84 -22.48
CA ASP A 108 -26.07 -17.19 -22.76
C ASP A 108 -25.97 -15.93 -23.64
N GLY A 109 -24.75 -15.56 -24.06
CA GLY A 109 -24.46 -14.36 -24.85
C GLY A 109 -24.53 -13.05 -24.07
N LYS A 110 -24.75 -13.09 -22.75
CA LYS A 110 -24.90 -11.87 -21.93
C LYS A 110 -23.60 -11.50 -21.26
N MET A 111 -23.28 -10.20 -21.26
CA MET A 111 -22.08 -9.71 -20.58
C MET A 111 -22.20 -9.97 -19.07
N MET A 112 -21.29 -10.79 -18.55
CA MET A 112 -21.17 -11.00 -17.12
C MET A 112 -20.64 -9.75 -16.43
N TRP A 113 -21.21 -9.43 -15.26
CA TRP A 113 -20.72 -8.31 -14.46
C TRP A 113 -19.25 -8.51 -14.06
N THR A 114 -18.48 -7.43 -14.21
CA THR A 114 -17.07 -7.35 -13.84
C THR A 114 -16.86 -6.17 -12.92
N GLU A 115 -15.98 -6.37 -11.94
CA GLU A 115 -15.70 -5.37 -10.91
C GLU A 115 -14.99 -4.17 -11.53
N PRO A 116 -15.34 -2.93 -11.17
CA PRO A 116 -14.62 -1.77 -11.65
C PRO A 116 -13.16 -1.80 -11.17
N ILE A 117 -12.24 -1.35 -12.03
CA ILE A 117 -10.82 -1.20 -11.68
C ILE A 117 -10.68 0.07 -10.84
N GLU A 118 -10.10 -0.06 -9.66
CA GLU A 118 -9.69 1.07 -8.83
C GLU A 118 -8.16 1.11 -8.75
N ARG A 119 -7.54 1.96 -9.59
CA ARG A 119 -6.12 2.27 -9.50
C ARG A 119 -5.89 3.20 -8.32
N ILE A 120 -5.04 2.76 -7.42
CA ILE A 120 -4.80 3.43 -6.15
C ILE A 120 -3.69 4.46 -6.32
N THR A 121 -2.76 4.18 -7.24
CA THR A 121 -1.60 5.03 -7.54
C THR A 121 -2.00 6.28 -8.33
N ASP A 122 -3.05 6.21 -9.14
CA ASP A 122 -3.62 7.36 -9.85
C ASP A 122 -4.17 8.44 -8.89
N LYS A 123 -4.34 8.10 -7.61
CA LYS A 123 -4.85 9.01 -6.57
C LYS A 123 -3.73 9.65 -5.72
N GLU A 124 -2.46 9.40 -6.02
CA GLU A 124 -1.35 9.74 -5.12
C GLU A 124 -1.03 11.23 -5.02
N ASP A 125 -1.24 12.06 -6.04
CA ASP A 125 -0.76 13.44 -5.99
C ASP A 125 -1.69 14.47 -6.66
N GLU A 126 -2.36 15.27 -5.84
CA GLU A 126 -2.75 16.64 -6.22
C GLU A 126 -1.64 17.58 -5.76
N LEU A 127 -0.82 18.06 -6.70
CA LEU A 127 0.21 19.05 -6.41
C LEU A 127 -0.45 20.34 -5.92
N LYS A 128 -0.05 20.83 -4.73
CA LYS A 128 -0.40 22.20 -4.35
C LYS A 128 0.45 23.15 -5.17
N ILE A 129 -0.16 23.77 -6.16
CA ILE A 129 0.50 24.76 -7.03
C ILE A 129 0.52 26.10 -6.28
N GLY A 130 1.70 26.69 -6.14
CA GLY A 130 1.90 27.97 -5.47
C GLY A 130 3.14 28.70 -5.99
N LEU A 131 3.42 29.87 -5.43
CA LEU A 131 4.67 30.58 -5.67
C LEU A 131 5.67 30.23 -4.57
N ASP A 132 6.90 29.90 -4.96
CA ASP A 132 8.02 29.71 -4.02
C ASP A 132 8.54 31.05 -3.48
N GLU A 133 9.55 31.01 -2.61
CA GLU A 133 10.19 32.19 -2.01
C GLU A 133 10.80 33.14 -3.06
N ASN A 134 11.06 32.62 -4.28
CA ASN A 134 11.62 33.36 -5.41
C ASN A 134 10.56 33.81 -6.42
N LYS A 135 9.26 33.72 -6.08
CA LYS A 135 8.12 34.03 -6.96
C LYS A 135 8.06 33.15 -8.23
N LYS A 136 8.63 31.96 -8.19
CA LYS A 136 8.49 30.95 -9.26
C LYS A 136 7.29 30.07 -8.97
N LEU A 137 6.55 29.73 -10.01
CA LEU A 137 5.45 28.77 -9.91
C LEU A 137 6.02 27.37 -9.63
N VAL A 138 5.68 26.80 -8.49
CA VAL A 138 6.12 25.46 -8.06
C VAL A 138 4.92 24.63 -7.58
N GLY A 139 4.97 23.32 -7.79
CA GLY A 139 4.07 22.37 -7.15
C GLY A 139 4.78 21.74 -5.95
N VAL A 140 4.22 21.88 -4.75
CA VAL A 140 4.81 21.32 -3.53
C VAL A 140 3.83 20.36 -2.88
N THR A 141 4.31 19.15 -2.57
CA THR A 141 3.59 18.20 -1.72
C THR A 141 4.32 18.13 -0.39
N GLU A 142 3.75 18.72 0.66
CA GLU A 142 4.28 18.60 2.02
C GLU A 142 3.65 17.39 2.70
N GLU A 143 4.44 16.33 2.89
CA GLU A 143 4.03 15.10 3.55
C GLU A 143 5.16 14.52 4.40
N PHE A 144 4.83 13.97 5.58
CA PHE A 144 5.78 13.22 6.39
C PHE A 144 6.18 11.91 5.73
N LEU A 145 7.49 11.65 5.67
CA LEU A 145 8.04 10.42 5.10
C LEU A 145 7.45 9.15 5.73
N HIS A 146 7.23 9.17 7.05
CA HIS A 146 6.60 8.06 7.78
C HIS A 146 5.19 7.77 7.26
N ASP A 147 4.36 8.80 7.10
CA ASP A 147 2.96 8.65 6.67
C ASP A 147 2.89 8.13 5.24
N ARG A 148 3.79 8.62 4.37
CA ARG A 148 3.92 8.11 2.99
C ARG A 148 4.29 6.63 2.98
N ILE A 149 5.27 6.20 3.77
CA ILE A 149 5.66 4.78 3.87
C ILE A 149 4.49 3.92 4.37
N VAL A 150 3.78 4.37 5.41
CA VAL A 150 2.60 3.64 5.94
C VAL A 150 1.51 3.51 4.88
N ARG A 151 1.26 4.57 4.11
CA ARG A 151 0.27 4.56 3.02
C ARG A 151 0.64 3.57 1.92
N PHE A 152 1.87 3.60 1.42
CA PHE A 152 2.35 2.66 0.41
C PHE A 152 2.35 1.20 0.90
N LYS A 153 2.66 0.94 2.18
CA LYS A 153 2.47 -0.39 2.78
C LYS A 153 1.00 -0.81 2.78
N GLY A 154 0.09 0.12 3.05
CA GLY A 154 -1.36 -0.09 2.92
C GLY A 154 -1.77 -0.50 1.51
N TYR A 155 -1.28 0.21 0.50
CA TYR A 155 -1.54 -0.11 -0.91
C TYR A 155 -1.01 -1.49 -1.30
N LYS A 156 0.22 -1.80 -0.91
CA LYS A 156 0.81 -3.13 -1.14
C LYS A 156 -0.08 -4.24 -0.56
N ASN A 157 -0.52 -4.08 0.68
CA ASN A 157 -1.39 -5.07 1.34
C ASN A 157 -2.74 -5.22 0.63
N LEU A 158 -3.34 -4.12 0.17
CA LEU A 158 -4.60 -4.15 -0.57
C LEU A 158 -4.42 -4.84 -1.93
N LEU A 159 -3.38 -4.48 -2.68
CA LEU A 159 -3.09 -5.07 -3.98
C LEU A 159 -2.73 -6.55 -3.88
N ASN A 160 -2.04 -7.00 -2.82
CA ASN A 160 -1.79 -8.43 -2.60
C ASN A 160 -3.10 -9.20 -2.44
N LYS A 161 -4.04 -8.69 -1.63
CA LYS A 161 -5.37 -9.30 -1.48
C LYS A 161 -6.12 -9.37 -2.81
N ARG A 162 -6.01 -8.33 -3.65
CA ARG A 162 -6.60 -8.31 -5.00
C ARG A 162 -5.92 -9.32 -5.94
N GLN A 163 -4.61 -9.50 -5.81
CA GLN A 163 -3.88 -10.51 -6.57
C GLN A 163 -4.44 -11.90 -6.26
N ASP A 164 -4.50 -12.27 -4.98
CA ASP A 164 -5.01 -13.58 -4.54
C ASP A 164 -6.46 -13.79 -4.99
N GLU A 165 -7.32 -12.78 -4.82
CA GLU A 165 -8.71 -12.79 -5.23
C GLU A 165 -8.88 -13.03 -6.75
N TYR A 166 -8.09 -12.35 -7.58
CA TYR A 166 -8.17 -12.52 -9.03
C TYR A 166 -7.52 -13.81 -9.51
N GLU A 167 -6.47 -14.31 -8.87
CA GLU A 167 -5.89 -15.62 -9.16
C GLU A 167 -6.92 -16.73 -8.91
N GLU A 168 -7.58 -16.70 -7.75
CA GLU A 168 -8.63 -17.67 -7.40
C GLU A 168 -9.81 -17.60 -8.38
N LYS A 169 -10.38 -16.40 -8.59
CA LYS A 169 -11.48 -16.20 -9.55
C LYS A 169 -11.12 -16.64 -10.97
N THR A 170 -9.87 -16.40 -11.38
CA THR A 170 -9.39 -16.82 -12.71
C THR A 170 -9.28 -18.34 -12.79
N ALA A 171 -8.79 -19.01 -11.75
CA ALA A 171 -8.69 -20.46 -11.70
C ALA A 171 -10.08 -21.13 -11.76
N ILE A 172 -11.05 -20.61 -11.00
CA ILE A 172 -12.45 -21.07 -11.03
C ILE A 172 -13.01 -20.90 -12.44
N CYS A 173 -12.91 -19.70 -13.01
CA CYS A 173 -13.43 -19.39 -14.33
C CYS A 173 -12.85 -20.31 -15.42
N LYS A 174 -11.53 -20.53 -15.41
CA LYS A 174 -10.87 -21.42 -16.38
C LYS A 174 -11.33 -22.86 -16.23
N THR A 175 -11.53 -23.33 -15.00
CA THR A 175 -12.02 -24.68 -14.72
C THR A 175 -13.44 -24.86 -15.25
N GLU A 176 -14.33 -23.90 -15.00
CA GLU A 176 -15.70 -23.91 -15.55
C GLU A 176 -15.71 -23.88 -17.08
N LEU A 177 -14.87 -23.03 -17.69
CA LEU A 177 -14.80 -22.90 -19.13
C LEU A 177 -14.35 -24.22 -19.79
N ASN A 178 -13.34 -24.87 -19.20
CA ASN A 178 -12.86 -26.16 -19.67
C ASN A 178 -13.94 -27.24 -19.53
N ALA A 179 -14.68 -27.24 -18.43
CA ALA A 179 -15.79 -28.16 -18.22
C ALA A 179 -16.92 -27.97 -19.26
N ARG A 180 -17.20 -26.74 -19.68
CA ARG A 180 -18.19 -26.47 -20.74
C ARG A 180 -17.69 -26.92 -22.11
N LYS A 181 -16.46 -26.55 -22.49
CA LYS A 181 -15.85 -26.95 -23.76
C LYS A 181 -15.76 -28.46 -23.90
N GLY A 182 -15.42 -29.18 -22.83
CA GLY A 182 -15.40 -30.64 -22.82
C GLY A 182 -16.77 -31.30 -23.05
N LYS A 183 -17.87 -30.63 -22.70
CA LYS A 183 -19.24 -31.12 -22.94
C LYS A 183 -19.75 -30.84 -24.35
N THR A 184 -19.18 -29.87 -25.07
CA THR A 184 -19.60 -29.50 -26.44
C THR A 184 -19.02 -30.40 -27.53
N VAL A 185 -18.05 -31.27 -27.19
CA VAL A 185 -17.37 -32.19 -28.13
C VAL A 185 -18.02 -33.59 -28.13
N GLN A 186 -19.16 -33.78 -27.46
CA GLN A 186 -19.96 -35.01 -27.50
C GLN A 186 -21.24 -34.84 -28.33
#